data_AF-A0A3B8XB11-F1
#
_entry.id   AF-A0A3B8XB11-F1
#
_cell.length_a   1.000
_cell.length_b   1.000
_cell.length_c   1.000
_cell.angle_alpha   90.00
_cell.angle_beta   90.00
_cell.angle_gamma   90.00
#
_symmetry.space_group_name_H-M   'P 1'
#
loop_
_entity.id
_entity.type
_entity.pdbx_description
1 polymer ?
#
loop_
_entity_poly.entity_id
_entity_poly.type
_entity_poly.pdbx_seq_one_letter_code
_entity_poly.pdbx_strand_id
1 'polypeptide(L)'
;MNPAAKAMPRPAATTRAEATSSGHEWRLPLLTGLALAIVTAVPYAYAYAAQPHGQVFMGFFFLGDDANTYLAKMRQGWEGAWAWQNRYTTESSPSAYLFMFWILLGHLAAILHLPLIAVFHLARVGAAFALMG
;
A
#
# COMPACT_ATOMS: atom_id res chain seq x y z
N MET A 1 -14.54 76.11 16.13
CA MET A 1 -13.07 76.10 16.03
C MET A 1 -12.55 75.06 17.02
N ASN A 2 -12.20 73.86 16.56
CA ASN A 2 -11.51 72.82 17.35
C ASN A 2 -10.77 71.90 16.37
N PRO A 3 -9.42 71.92 16.27
CA PRO A 3 -8.69 70.99 15.43
C PRO A 3 -7.87 70.03 16.29
N ALA A 4 -8.35 68.80 16.44
CA ALA A 4 -7.51 67.65 16.76
C ALA A 4 -8.26 66.36 16.41
N ALA A 5 -8.43 66.10 15.11
CA ALA A 5 -8.80 64.77 14.65
C ALA A 5 -7.61 63.83 14.91
N LYS A 6 -7.68 63.08 16.02
CA LYS A 6 -6.73 62.04 16.39
C LYS A 6 -6.74 60.97 15.29
N ALA A 7 -5.67 60.91 14.50
CA ALA A 7 -5.51 59.90 13.47
C ALA A 7 -5.59 58.49 14.10
N MET A 8 -6.53 57.67 13.63
CA MET A 8 -6.62 56.26 14.02
C MET A 8 -5.43 55.50 13.44
N PRO A 9 -4.79 54.59 14.19
CA PRO A 9 -3.76 53.73 13.63
C PRO A 9 -4.39 52.81 12.58
N ARG A 10 -3.82 52.76 11.37
CA ARG A 10 -4.17 51.74 10.37
C ARG A 10 -3.91 50.36 10.97
N PRO A 11 -4.82 49.38 10.83
CA PRO A 11 -4.51 48.02 11.23
C PRO A 11 -3.26 47.58 10.46
N ALA A 12 -2.23 47.17 11.22
CA ALA A 12 -1.02 46.62 10.66
C ALA A 12 -1.42 45.46 9.75
N ALA A 13 -0.94 45.50 8.50
CA ALA A 13 -1.15 44.45 7.54
C ALA A 13 -0.78 43.12 8.21
N THR A 14 -1.79 42.27 8.39
CA THR A 14 -1.62 40.90 8.83
C THR A 14 -0.72 40.23 7.80
N THR A 15 0.59 40.24 8.02
CA THR A 15 1.52 39.41 7.26
C THR A 15 1.25 38.00 7.73
N ARG A 16 0.20 37.38 7.17
CA ARG A 16 0.08 35.94 7.12
C ARG A 16 1.30 35.50 6.33
N ALA A 17 2.35 35.12 7.05
CA ALA A 17 3.48 34.39 6.49
C ALA A 17 2.93 33.03 6.05
N GLU A 18 2.26 33.04 4.90
CA GLU A 18 1.77 31.86 4.24
C GLU A 18 2.96 31.23 3.49
N ALA A 19 3.17 29.95 3.81
CA ALA A 19 3.86 28.96 3.01
C ALA A 19 5.36 29.17 2.77
N THR A 20 6.16 28.70 3.71
CA THR A 20 7.37 27.94 3.34
C THR A 20 7.24 26.51 3.86
N SER A 21 6.32 25.74 3.27
CA SER A 21 6.38 24.27 3.32
C SER A 21 7.56 23.80 2.47
N SER A 22 8.76 24.07 2.98
CA SER A 22 10.02 23.57 2.42
C SER A 22 9.93 22.04 2.33
N GLY A 23 10.59 21.41 1.34
CA GLY A 23 10.54 19.96 1.06
C GLY A 23 10.98 19.01 2.20
N HIS A 24 11.05 19.50 3.43
CA HIS A 24 11.25 18.77 4.67
C HIS A 24 10.03 17.95 5.11
N GLU A 25 8.81 18.35 4.72
CA GLU A 25 7.56 17.75 5.20
C GLU A 25 7.41 16.29 4.77
N TRP A 26 7.91 15.91 3.60
CA TRP A 26 7.84 14.55 3.08
C TRP A 26 9.01 13.66 3.51
N ARG A 27 10.10 14.24 4.03
CA ARG A 27 11.30 13.46 4.40
C ARG A 27 11.00 12.49 5.53
N LEU A 28 10.34 12.95 6.59
CA LEU A 28 10.00 12.10 7.72
C LEU A 28 8.99 10.98 7.33
N PRO A 29 7.88 11.28 6.63
CA PRO A 29 7.00 10.28 6.04
C PRO A 29 7.71 9.21 5.22
N LEU A 30 8.55 9.61 4.25
CA LEU A 30 9.27 8.68 3.38
C LEU A 30 10.27 7.82 4.13
N LEU A 31 11.02 8.41 5.07
CA LEU A 31 11.97 7.65 5.90
C LEU A 31 11.25 6.64 6.80
N THR A 32 10.09 7.00 7.33
CA THR A 32 9.29 6.11 8.17
C THR A 32 8.70 4.98 7.34
N GLY A 33 8.14 5.28 6.16
CA GLY A 33 7.63 4.29 5.22
C GLY A 33 8.73 3.32 4.77
N LEU A 34 9.93 3.84 4.49
CA LEU A 34 11.10 3.02 4.16
C LEU A 34 11.51 2.13 5.33
N ALA A 35 11.56 2.66 6.55
CA ALA A 35 11.89 1.88 7.74
C ALA A 35 10.88 0.74 7.94
N LEU A 36 9.57 1.03 7.83
CA LEU A 36 8.52 0.01 7.91
C LEU A 36 8.63 -1.03 6.81
N ALA A 37 8.88 -0.61 5.56
CA ALA A 37 9.08 -1.52 4.44
C ALA A 37 10.26 -2.48 4.69
N ILE A 38 11.40 -1.96 5.16
CA ILE A 38 12.59 -2.78 5.45
C ILE A 38 12.30 -3.74 6.61
N VAL A 39 11.85 -3.22 7.75
CA VAL A 39 11.62 -4.00 8.98
C VAL A 39 10.63 -5.13 8.72
N THR A 40 9.60 -4.89 7.90
CA THR A 40 8.59 -5.90 7.60
C THR A 40 8.94 -6.82 6.42
N ALA A 41 9.85 -6.44 5.52
CA ALA A 41 10.25 -7.27 4.38
C ALA A 41 11.45 -8.18 4.67
N VAL A 42 12.39 -7.76 5.53
CA VAL A 42 13.61 -8.51 5.86
C VAL A 42 13.33 -9.94 6.32
N PRO A 43 12.36 -10.22 7.22
CA PRO A 43 12.06 -11.59 7.63
C PRO A 43 11.69 -12.49 6.45
N TYR A 44 10.93 -11.99 5.47
CA TYR A 44 10.52 -12.76 4.30
C TYR A 44 11.69 -13.03 3.36
N ALA A 45 12.54 -12.04 3.12
CA ALA A 45 13.75 -12.21 2.32
C ALA A 45 14.69 -13.26 2.96
N TYR A 46 14.85 -13.19 4.28
CA TYR A 46 15.62 -14.18 5.03
C TYR A 46 15.01 -15.59 4.91
N ALA A 47 13.70 -15.75 5.06
CA ALA A 47 13.06 -17.07 4.93
C ALA A 47 13.21 -17.68 3.53
N TYR A 48 13.19 -16.88 2.47
CA TYR A 48 13.50 -17.37 1.13
C TYR A 48 14.98 -17.76 0.98
N ALA A 49 15.90 -17.00 1.57
CA ALA A 49 17.33 -17.29 1.48
C ALA A 49 17.76 -18.50 2.33
N ALA A 50 17.12 -18.70 3.48
CA ALA A 50 17.47 -19.71 4.48
C ALA A 50 16.49 -20.90 4.50
N GLN A 51 15.70 -21.10 3.45
CA GLN A 51 14.77 -22.23 3.37
C GLN A 51 15.53 -23.57 3.41
N PRO A 52 15.08 -24.56 4.20
CA PRO A 52 15.73 -25.87 4.28
C PRO A 52 15.78 -26.58 2.91
N HIS A 53 16.82 -27.39 2.70
CA HIS A 53 16.91 -28.21 1.49
C HIS A 53 15.68 -29.12 1.33
N GLY A 54 15.10 -29.12 0.13
CA GLY A 54 13.89 -29.90 -0.17
C GLY A 54 12.59 -29.27 0.29
N GLN A 55 12.61 -28.06 0.85
CA GLN A 55 11.42 -27.31 1.24
C GLN A 55 11.35 -25.97 0.51
N VAL A 56 10.14 -25.47 0.31
CA VAL A 56 9.90 -24.15 -0.30
C VAL A 56 9.18 -23.25 0.67
N PHE A 57 9.72 -22.06 0.91
CA PHE A 57 9.00 -21.05 1.70
C PHE A 57 7.80 -20.51 0.92
N MET A 58 6.60 -20.68 1.48
CA MET A 58 5.34 -20.31 0.83
C MET A 58 5.06 -18.80 0.80
N GLY A 59 5.88 -18.00 1.49
CA GLY A 59 5.78 -16.54 1.48
C GLY A 59 5.04 -15.91 2.66
N PHE A 60 4.57 -16.71 3.62
CA PHE A 60 3.83 -16.27 4.82
C PHE A 60 4.36 -16.95 6.08
N PHE A 61 4.47 -16.20 7.19
CA PHE A 61 4.88 -16.74 8.50
C PHE A 61 3.72 -17.16 9.39
N PHE A 62 2.59 -16.47 9.28
CA PHE A 62 1.39 -16.69 10.10
C PHE A 62 0.19 -16.85 9.19
N LEU A 63 -0.79 -17.62 9.64
CA LEU A 63 -2.09 -17.78 8.98
C LEU A 63 -1.92 -18.14 7.49
N GLY A 64 -0.99 -19.05 7.18
CA GLY A 64 -0.63 -19.36 5.79
C GLY A 64 -1.83 -19.78 4.95
N ASP A 65 -2.73 -20.58 5.51
CA ASP A 65 -3.95 -21.03 4.82
C ASP A 65 -4.88 -19.85 4.49
N ASP A 66 -5.13 -18.95 5.45
CA ASP A 66 -5.95 -17.75 5.23
C ASP A 66 -5.27 -16.74 4.28
N ALA A 67 -3.96 -16.58 4.40
CA ALA A 67 -3.17 -15.65 3.59
C ALA A 67 -3.07 -16.11 2.14
N ASN A 68 -3.04 -17.42 1.89
CA ASN A 68 -3.09 -18.00 0.55
C ASN A 68 -4.41 -17.67 -0.17
N THR A 69 -5.47 -17.29 0.56
CA THR A 69 -6.70 -16.80 -0.08
C THR A 69 -6.52 -15.48 -0.81
N TYR A 70 -5.50 -14.67 -0.49
CA TYR A 70 -5.15 -13.48 -1.28
C TYR A 70 -4.51 -13.87 -2.61
N LEU A 71 -3.55 -14.81 -2.57
CA LEU A 71 -2.92 -15.32 -3.78
C LEU A 71 -3.93 -16.02 -4.70
N ALA A 72 -4.92 -16.72 -4.15
CA ALA A 72 -5.99 -17.32 -4.94
C ALA A 72 -6.86 -16.28 -5.65
N LYS A 73 -7.18 -15.15 -4.99
CA LYS A 73 -7.89 -14.03 -5.62
C LYS A 73 -7.04 -13.36 -6.70
N MET A 74 -5.75 -13.15 -6.43
CA MET A 74 -4.78 -12.65 -7.42
C MET A 74 -4.66 -13.61 -8.61
N ARG A 75 -4.68 -14.94 -8.37
CA ARG A 75 -4.64 -15.94 -9.44
C ARG A 75 -5.82 -15.78 -10.40
N GLN A 76 -7.03 -15.50 -9.91
CA GLN A 76 -8.18 -15.25 -10.79
C GLN A 76 -7.95 -14.02 -11.68
N GLY A 77 -7.40 -12.93 -11.14
CA GLY A 77 -7.03 -11.77 -11.95
C GLY A 77 -5.93 -12.08 -12.97
N TRP A 78 -4.92 -12.86 -12.58
CA TRP A 78 -3.87 -13.32 -13.47
C TRP A 78 -4.41 -14.19 -14.63
N GLU A 79 -5.45 -14.98 -14.37
CA GLU A 79 -6.20 -15.76 -15.37
C GLU A 79 -7.14 -14.91 -16.24
N GLY A 80 -7.24 -13.59 -15.98
CA GLY A 80 -8.02 -12.64 -16.76
C GLY A 80 -9.42 -12.34 -16.21
N ALA A 81 -9.80 -12.86 -15.05
CA ALA A 81 -11.10 -12.59 -14.45
C ALA A 81 -11.19 -11.15 -13.91
N TRP A 82 -12.36 -10.53 -14.06
CA TRP A 82 -12.69 -9.23 -13.46
C TRP A 82 -13.69 -9.32 -12.31
N ALA A 83 -14.43 -10.43 -12.21
CA ALA A 83 -15.30 -10.75 -11.09
C ALA A 83 -14.72 -11.93 -10.32
N TRP A 84 -14.84 -11.90 -8.99
CA TRP A 84 -14.41 -12.97 -8.12
C TRP A 84 -15.43 -14.12 -8.14
N GLN A 85 -14.92 -15.34 -8.23
CA GLN A 85 -15.67 -16.58 -8.05
C GLN A 85 -15.19 -17.31 -6.80
N ASN A 86 -16.11 -17.82 -5.98
CA ASN A 86 -15.72 -18.68 -4.87
C ASN A 86 -15.26 -20.04 -5.41
N ARG A 87 -13.97 -20.36 -5.25
CA ARG A 87 -13.37 -21.65 -5.65
C ARG A 87 -13.06 -22.57 -4.47
N TYR A 88 -13.48 -22.19 -3.26
CA TYR A 88 -13.24 -22.94 -2.03
C TYR A 88 -14.39 -23.87 -1.64
N THR A 89 -15.45 -23.91 -2.45
CA THR A 89 -16.59 -24.82 -2.28
C THR A 89 -16.95 -25.44 -3.63
N THR A 90 -17.54 -26.62 -3.60
CA THR A 90 -18.13 -27.28 -4.78
C THR A 90 -19.51 -26.72 -5.13
N GLU A 91 -20.13 -25.94 -4.23
CA GLU A 91 -21.40 -25.28 -4.49
C GLU A 91 -21.24 -24.16 -5.52
N SER A 92 -22.10 -24.16 -6.53
CA SER A 92 -22.12 -23.08 -7.52
C SER A 92 -22.63 -21.80 -6.87
N SER A 93 -21.82 -20.75 -6.89
CA SER A 93 -22.20 -19.40 -6.49
C SER A 93 -22.06 -18.46 -7.69
N PRO A 94 -22.91 -17.41 -7.82
CA PRO A 94 -22.68 -16.37 -8.83
C PRO A 94 -21.35 -15.66 -8.58
N SER A 95 -20.66 -15.26 -9.66
CA SER A 95 -19.51 -14.39 -9.55
C SER A 95 -19.92 -13.02 -9.03
N ALA A 96 -19.06 -12.38 -8.23
CA ALA A 96 -19.34 -11.07 -7.65
C ALA A 96 -18.15 -10.12 -7.86
N TYR A 97 -18.43 -8.82 -7.98
CA TYR A 97 -17.40 -7.79 -7.93
C TYR A 97 -16.94 -7.55 -6.48
N LEU A 98 -16.31 -8.57 -5.89
CA LEU A 98 -15.59 -8.51 -4.62
C LEU A 98 -14.07 -8.70 -4.79
N PHE A 99 -13.29 -8.20 -3.85
CA PHE A 99 -11.82 -8.39 -3.81
C PHE A 99 -11.05 -7.78 -4.99
N MET A 100 -11.54 -6.68 -5.54
CA MET A 100 -11.03 -6.05 -6.76
C MET A 100 -9.58 -5.63 -6.63
N PHE A 101 -9.18 -5.15 -5.45
CA PHE A 101 -7.79 -4.87 -5.15
C PHE A 101 -6.87 -6.06 -5.46
N TRP A 102 -7.23 -7.26 -4.99
CA TRP A 102 -6.44 -8.47 -5.21
C TRP A 102 -6.50 -8.95 -6.67
N ILE A 103 -7.67 -8.86 -7.31
CA ILE A 103 -7.82 -9.20 -8.73
C ILE A 103 -6.93 -8.28 -9.60
N LEU A 104 -6.92 -6.98 -9.34
CA LEU A 104 -6.08 -6.02 -10.06
C LEU A 104 -4.59 -6.31 -9.91
N LEU A 105 -4.13 -6.71 -8.72
CA LEU A 105 -2.75 -7.16 -8.53
C LEU A 105 -2.44 -8.45 -9.33
N GLY A 106 -3.43 -9.31 -9.55
CA GLY A 106 -3.35 -10.45 -10.45
C GLY A 106 -3.12 -10.07 -11.91
N HIS A 107 -3.90 -9.12 -12.41
CA HIS A 107 -3.71 -8.54 -13.75
C HIS A 107 -2.33 -7.91 -13.89
N LEU A 108 -1.90 -7.14 -12.90
CA LEU A 108 -0.56 -6.54 -12.88
C LEU A 108 0.53 -7.60 -12.96
N ALA A 109 0.39 -8.70 -12.20
CA ALA A 109 1.32 -9.81 -12.25
C ALA A 109 1.36 -10.49 -13.63
N ALA A 110 0.21 -10.63 -14.30
CA ALA A 110 0.14 -11.19 -15.65
C ALA A 110 0.83 -10.28 -16.68
N ILE A 111 0.54 -8.98 -16.66
CA ILE A 111 1.11 -7.98 -17.58
C ILE A 111 2.64 -7.89 -17.41
N LEU A 112 3.10 -7.84 -16.16
CA LEU A 112 4.53 -7.70 -15.85
C LEU A 112 5.28 -9.04 -15.86
N HIS A 113 4.59 -10.17 -16.08
CA HIS A 113 5.16 -11.52 -16.03
C HIS A 113 5.89 -11.81 -14.70
N LEU A 114 5.35 -11.29 -13.59
CA LEU A 114 5.92 -11.47 -12.26
C LEU A 114 5.22 -12.58 -11.48
N PRO A 115 5.92 -13.29 -10.58
CA PRO A 115 5.28 -14.21 -9.65
C PRO A 115 4.27 -13.48 -8.75
N LEU A 116 3.10 -14.08 -8.51
CA LEU A 116 2.04 -13.49 -7.68
C LEU A 116 2.55 -13.08 -6.29
N ILE A 117 3.40 -13.91 -5.68
CA ILE A 117 3.96 -13.65 -4.35
C ILE A 117 4.89 -12.43 -4.34
N ALA A 118 5.60 -12.17 -5.45
CA ALA A 118 6.43 -10.99 -5.58
C ALA A 118 5.56 -9.74 -5.65
N VAL A 119 4.50 -9.75 -6.48
CA VAL A 119 3.55 -8.63 -6.59
C VAL A 119 2.84 -8.39 -5.26
N PHE A 120 2.49 -9.43 -4.51
CA PHE A 120 1.92 -9.29 -3.17
C PHE A 120 2.86 -8.54 -2.21
N HIS A 121 4.13 -8.93 -2.13
CA HIS A 121 5.09 -8.25 -1.24
C HIS A 121 5.44 -6.83 -1.73
N LEU A 122 5.48 -6.60 -3.04
CA LEU A 122 5.61 -5.25 -3.61
C LEU A 122 4.42 -4.37 -3.23
N ALA A 123 3.20 -4.89 -3.28
CA ALA A 123 2.01 -4.18 -2.85
C ALA A 123 2.05 -3.85 -1.35
N ARG A 124 2.55 -4.76 -0.50
CA ARG A 124 2.76 -4.48 0.93
C ARG A 124 3.77 -3.37 1.19
N VAL A 125 4.91 -3.40 0.49
CA VAL A 125 5.93 -2.34 0.58
C VAL A 125 5.35 -1.01 0.09
N GLY A 126 4.64 -1.01 -1.04
CA GLY A 126 3.95 0.17 -1.55
C GLY A 126 2.93 0.74 -0.57
N ALA A 127 2.17 -0.12 0.11
CA ALA A 127 1.22 0.28 1.15
C ALA A 127 1.90 0.94 2.36
N ALA A 128 3.11 0.50 2.74
CA ALA A 128 3.88 1.13 3.81
C ALA A 128 4.25 2.58 3.48
N PHE A 129 4.54 2.88 2.20
CA PHE A 129 4.75 4.26 1.75
C PHE A 129 3.43 5.03 1.64
N ALA A 130 2.38 4.42 1.08
CA ALA A 130 1.08 5.04 0.90
C ALA A 130 0.42 5.47 2.23
N LEU A 131 0.67 4.73 3.31
CA LEU A 131 0.17 5.06 4.65
C LEU A 131 0.76 6.36 5.21
N MET A 132 1.94 6.77 4.74
CA MET A 132 2.61 7.98 5.21
C MET A 132 2.18 9.24 4.42
N GLY A 133 1.28 9.07 3.44
CA GLY A 133 0.75 10.08 2.52
C GLY A 133 -0.40 10.91 3.06
#